data_AF-A0A1J3FQG3-F1
#
_entry.id   AF-A0A1J3FQG3-F1
#
_cell.length_a   1.000
_cell.length_b   1.000
_cell.length_c   1.000
_cell.angle_alpha   90.00
_cell.angle_beta   90.00
_cell.angle_gamma   90.00
#
_symmetry.space_group_name_H-M   'P 1'
#
loop_
_entity.id
_entity.type
_entity.pdbx_description
1 polymer ?
#
loop_
_entity_poly.entity_id
_entity_poly.type
_entity_poly.pdbx_seq_one_letter_code
_entity_poly.pdbx_strand_id
1 'polypeptide(L)' 'HIASNSVFHERTKHIEVDCHKVREQMKLGVILPCYTKSEDQLADIFTKAARQKTCEFLHGKLGLIDLSNP' A
#
# COMPACT_ATOMS: atom_id res chain seq x y z
N HIS A 1 -29.81 0.64 2.42
CA HIS A 1 -29.04 1.85 2.80
C HIS A 1 -27.70 1.92 2.05
N ILE A 2 -26.78 0.95 2.19
CA ILE A 2 -25.47 0.96 1.48
C ILE A 2 -25.60 0.70 -0.03
N ALA A 3 -26.41 -0.28 -0.45
CA ALA A 3 -26.68 -0.58 -1.87
C ALA A 3 -27.60 0.44 -2.57
N SER A 4 -28.23 1.33 -1.81
CA SER A 4 -29.23 2.29 -2.30
C SER A 4 -28.60 3.64 -2.69
N ASN A 5 -27.39 3.90 -2.24
CA ASN A 5 -26.61 5.09 -2.56
C ASN A 5 -25.46 4.65 -3.47
N SER A 6 -25.46 5.14 -4.72
CA SER A 6 -24.49 4.75 -5.74
C SER A 6 -23.04 4.96 -5.30
N VAL A 7 -22.76 6.03 -4.56
CA VAL A 7 -21.42 6.34 -4.05
C VAL A 7 -20.94 5.30 -3.03
N PHE A 8 -21.83 4.84 -2.14
CA PHE A 8 -21.49 3.80 -1.18
C PHE A 8 -21.38 2.43 -1.83
N HIS A 9 -22.31 2.11 -2.74
CA HIS A 9 -22.26 0.87 -3.49
C HIS A 9 -20.97 0.74 -4.30
N GLU A 10 -20.55 1.81 -5.00
CA GLU A 10 -19.34 1.82 -5.81
C GLU A 10 -18.08 1.68 -4.94
N ARG A 11 -17.96 2.42 -3.83
CA ARG A 11 -16.84 2.27 -2.87
C ARG A 11 -16.75 0.86 -2.31
N THR A 12 -17.88 0.27 -1.90
CA THR A 12 -17.92 -1.11 -1.40
C THR A 12 -17.52 -2.10 -2.49
N LYS A 13 -18.01 -1.91 -3.72
CA LYS A 13 -17.65 -2.75 -4.86
C LYS A 13 -16.16 -2.73 -5.15
N HIS A 14 -15.49 -1.58 -5.09
CA HIS A 14 -14.03 -1.51 -5.28
C HIS A 14 -13.28 -2.34 -4.23
N ILE A 15 -13.64 -2.20 -2.95
CA ILE A 15 -13.04 -2.97 -1.85
C ILE A 15 -13.26 -4.47 -2.07
N GLU A 16 -14.47 -4.89 -2.45
CA GLU A 16 -14.79 -6.29 -2.72
C GLU A 16 -13.97 -6.85 -3.88
N VAL A 17 -13.87 -6.12 -4.99
CA VAL A 17 -13.12 -6.52 -6.18
C VAL A 17 -11.63 -6.65 -5.86
N ASP A 18 -11.04 -5.67 -5.17
CA ASP A 18 -9.62 -5.68 -4.84
C ASP A 18 -9.28 -6.79 -3.83
N CYS A 19 -10.15 -7.01 -2.83
CA CYS A 19 -9.99 -8.11 -1.88
C CYS A 19 -10.05 -9.48 -2.59
N HIS A 20 -10.95 -9.66 -3.55
CA HIS A 20 -11.03 -10.89 -4.33
C HIS A 20 -9.74 -11.15 -5.12
N LYS A 21 -9.24 -10.13 -5.83
CA LYS A 21 -8.00 -10.23 -6.61
C LYS A 21 -6.81 -10.60 -5.74
N VAL A 22 -6.58 -9.89 -4.63
CA VAL A 22 -5.46 -10.18 -3.72
C VAL A 22 -5.56 -11.59 -3.16
N ARG A 23 -6.76 -12.02 -2.75
CA ARG A 23 -7.00 -13.37 -2.21
C ARG A 23 -6.71 -14.46 -3.25
N GLU A 24 -7.08 -14.24 -4.51
CA GLU A 24 -6.79 -15.17 -5.60
C GLU A 24 -5.28 -15.31 -5.81
N GLN A 25 -4.54 -14.19 -5.87
CA GLN A 25 -3.09 -14.21 -6.00
C GLN A 25 -2.38 -14.87 -4.81
N MET A 26 -2.92 -14.72 -3.59
CA MET A 26 -2.44 -15.45 -2.42
C MET A 26 -2.67 -16.96 -2.56
N LYS A 27 -3.84 -17.39 -3.04
CA LYS A 27 -4.15 -18.82 -3.26
C LYS A 27 -3.26 -19.44 -4.34
N LEU A 28 -2.91 -18.66 -5.37
CA LEU A 28 -1.98 -19.07 -6.42
C LEU A 28 -0.52 -19.08 -5.94
N GLY A 29 -0.23 -18.60 -4.73
CA GLY A 29 1.13 -18.52 -4.18
C GLY A 29 1.97 -17.39 -4.78
N VAL A 30 1.38 -16.51 -5.59
CA VAL A 30 2.07 -15.35 -6.19
C VAL A 30 2.37 -14.29 -5.13
N ILE A 31 1.47 -14.14 -4.14
CA ILE A 31 1.65 -13.23 -3.01
C ILE A 31 1.74 -14.04 -1.72
N LEU A 32 2.82 -13.83 -0.96
CA LEU A 32 2.96 -14.33 0.40
C LEU A 32 2.99 -13.13 1.36
N PRO A 33 1.96 -12.95 2.23
CA PRO A 33 1.98 -11.86 3.19
C PRO A 33 3.01 -12.12 4.29
N CYS A 34 3.83 -11.12 4.54
CA CYS A 34 4.80 -11.11 5.63
C CYS A 34 4.48 -9.95 6.58
N TYR A 35 4.55 -10.21 7.89
CA TYR A 35 4.42 -9.14 8.86
C TYR A 35 5.56 -8.12 8.68
N THR A 36 5.18 -6.85 8.57
CA THR A 36 6.10 -5.72 8.50
C THR A 36 5.65 -4.70 9.54
N LYS A 37 6.56 -4.24 10.40
CA LYS A 37 6.26 -3.18 11.36
C LYS A 37 5.90 -1.91 10.61
N SER A 38 4.98 -1.10 11.15
CA SER A 38 4.54 0.14 10.49
C SER A 38 5.71 1.10 10.19
N GLU A 39 6.71 1.15 11.07
CA GLU A 39 7.92 1.98 10.89
C GLU A 39 8.85 1.48 9.78
N ASP A 40 8.71 0.23 9.34
CA ASP A 40 9.49 -0.39 8.27
C ASP A 40 8.70 -0.49 6.95
N GLN A 41 7.45 -0.02 6.92
CA GLN A 41 6.59 -0.11 5.75
C GLN A 41 6.98 0.97 4.73
N LEU A 42 7.85 0.63 3.77
CA LEU A 42 8.34 1.56 2.74
C LEU A 42 7.24 2.22 1.92
N ALA A 43 6.12 1.52 1.69
CA ALA A 43 4.99 2.05 0.94
C ALA A 43 4.32 3.28 1.61
N ASP A 44 4.52 3.47 2.92
CA ASP A 44 3.92 4.59 3.66
C ASP A 44 4.42 5.95 3.15
N ILE A 45 5.64 6.03 2.58
CA ILE A 45 6.17 7.27 2.00
C ILE A 45 5.34 7.77 0.79
N PHE A 46 4.67 6.85 0.08
CA PHE A 46 3.90 7.17 -1.13
C PHE A 46 2.39 7.29 -0.86
N THR A 47 1.92 6.79 0.29
CA THR A 47 0.49 6.64 0.56
C THR A 47 -0.01 7.47 1.74
N LYS A 48 0.90 7.96 2.59
CA LYS A 48 0.55 8.70 3.80
C LYS A 48 1.43 9.93 3.97
N ALA A 49 0.86 10.96 4.60
CA ALA A 49 1.68 12.01 5.21
C ALA A 49 2.36 11.41 6.45
N ALA A 50 3.70 11.37 6.44
CA ALA A 50 4.49 10.88 7.56
C ALA A 50 5.34 11.99 8.18
N ARG A 51 5.78 11.80 9.43
CA ARG A 51 6.69 12.72 10.10
C ARG A 51 8.03 12.73 9.36
N GLN A 52 8.69 13.89 9.33
CA GLN A 52 9.98 14.06 8.64
C GLN A 52 11.00 12.95 8.98
N LYS A 53 11.17 12.63 10.27
CA LYS A 53 12.07 11.54 10.70
C LYS A 53 11.73 10.18 10.10
N THR A 54 10.44 9.88 9.95
CA THR A 54 9.97 8.62 9.32
C THR A 54 10.24 8.65 7.83
N CYS A 55 9.99 9.79 7.16
CA CYS A 55 10.32 9.95 5.74
C CYS A 55 11.82 9.79 5.49
N GLU A 56 12.69 10.45 6.28
CA GLU A 56 14.15 10.34 6.15
C GLU A 56 14.63 8.90 6.33
N PHE A 57 14.10 8.19 7.33
CA PHE A 57 14.40 6.78 7.57
C PHE A 57 13.97 5.88 6.40
N LEU A 58 12.73 6.01 5.91
CA LEU A 58 12.22 5.21 4.79
C LEU A 58 12.93 5.56 3.48
N HIS A 59 13.24 6.84 3.25
CA HIS A 59 13.94 7.33 2.06
C HIS A 59 15.32 6.70 1.92
N GLY A 60 16.08 6.60 3.01
CA GLY A 60 17.39 5.92 3.00
C GLY A 60 17.31 4.42 2.66
N LYS A 61 16.16 3.79 2.86
CA LYS A 61 15.93 2.37 2.54
C LYS A 61 15.43 2.12 1.11
N LEU A 62 15.10 3.17 0.34
CA LEU A 62 14.58 3.03 -1.02
C LEU A 62 15.66 2.70 -2.07
N GLY A 63 16.95 2.78 -1.72
CA GLY A 63 18.04 2.50 -2.66
C GLY A 63 18.11 3.50 -3.82
N LEU A 64 17.72 4.75 -3.57
CA LEU A 64 17.71 5.81 -4.57
C LEU A 64 19.14 6.15 -5.01
N ILE A 65 19.31 6.36 -6.31
CA ILE A 65 20.57 6.79 -6.92
C ILE A 65 20.52 8.31 -7.04
N ASP A 66 21.54 8.97 -6.49
CA ASP A 66 21.71 10.42 -6.70
C ASP A 66 22.22 10.66 -8.12
N LEU A 67 21.35 11.21 -8.98
CA LEU A 67 21.70 11.56 -10.35
C LEU A 67 22.53 12.86 -10.44
N SER A 68 22.67 13.61 -9.35
CA SER A 68 23.47 14.84 -9.29
C SER A 68 24.94 14.58 -8.96
N ASN A 69 25.27 13.40 -8.46
CA ASN A 69 26.64 12.90 -8.28
C ASN A 69 26.75 11.50 -8.91
N PRO A 70 26.97 11.42 -10.24
CA PRO A 70 27.04 10.17 -10.98
C PRO A 70 28.22 9.26 -10.56
#